data_AF-A0A382BP04-F1
#
_entry.id   AF-A0A382BP04-F1
#
_cell.length_a   1.000
_cell.length_b   1.000
_cell.length_c   1.000
_cell.angle_alpha   90.00
_cell.angle_beta   90.00
_cell.angle_gamma   90.00
#
_symmetry.space_group_name_H-M   'P 1'
#
loop_
_entity.id
_entity.type
_entity.pdbx_description
1 polymer ?
#
loop_
_entity_poly.entity_id
_entity_poly.type
_entity_poly.pdbx_seq_one_letter_code
_entity_poly.pdbx_strand_id
1 'polypeptide(L)'
;MLNEELNIRKNTSYSPKLGDKHPLDSPAQCHLGAKWWANHVWQNFDYTYNSDGFRQTGPYPDADIIATGDSFTEHHGGPELEAWPKHVGKPVINLGMDAAGNDTIADIIEWGINKFSPKTVLVMFSYLHRWNDNGEFKNDDIDHKSGQDRMLHSFNRILEYTKELNFHYCFIPDKLMIRGVGSNKWKEEDIQWLDNNFPDRLQLFPLYDPKYNDESIFEWDYARDAHHFGPDTVRRIGAEFSKLV
;
A
#
# COMPACT_ATOMS: atom_id res chain seq x y z
N MET A 1 4.59 -17.25 4.77
CA MET A 1 6.06 -17.26 4.97
C MET A 1 6.54 -15.84 5.27
N LEU A 2 5.92 -15.22 6.29
CA LEU A 2 6.07 -13.81 6.64
C LEU A 2 7.41 -13.49 7.34
N ASN A 3 8.11 -14.52 7.80
CA ASN A 3 9.13 -14.39 8.83
C ASN A 3 10.45 -13.78 8.37
N GLU A 4 10.91 -14.02 7.15
CA GLU A 4 12.28 -13.63 6.77
C GLU A 4 12.43 -12.11 6.61
N GLU A 5 11.60 -11.49 5.77
CA GLU A 5 11.63 -10.04 5.54
C GLU A 5 11.27 -9.22 6.78
N LEU A 6 10.25 -9.64 7.56
CA LEU A 6 9.97 -8.97 8.84
C LEU A 6 11.16 -9.09 9.78
N ASN A 7 11.83 -10.24 9.85
CA ASN A 7 13.00 -10.43 10.72
C ASN A 7 14.17 -9.52 10.35
N ILE A 8 14.43 -9.29 9.05
CA ILE A 8 15.49 -8.39 8.59
C ILE A 8 15.25 -6.96 9.08
N ARG A 9 13.98 -6.55 9.19
CA ARG A 9 13.58 -5.18 9.55
C ARG A 9 13.49 -4.95 11.05
N LYS A 10 13.40 -6.00 11.87
CA LYS A 10 13.17 -5.86 13.32
C LYS A 10 14.17 -4.96 14.01
N ASN A 11 13.66 -3.96 14.74
CA ASN A 11 14.45 -3.01 15.52
C ASN A 11 15.51 -2.28 14.69
N THR A 12 15.25 -2.08 13.40
CA THR A 12 16.13 -1.31 12.51
C THR A 12 15.61 0.11 12.35
N SER A 13 16.50 1.03 12.00
CA SER A 13 16.14 2.38 11.60
C SER A 13 17.11 2.88 10.54
N TYR A 14 16.62 3.62 9.56
CA TYR A 14 17.45 4.33 8.61
C TYR A 14 16.89 5.70 8.24
N SER A 15 17.78 6.62 7.90
CA SER A 15 17.45 7.97 7.45
C SER A 15 17.97 8.16 6.04
N PRO A 16 17.12 8.38 5.02
CA PRO A 16 17.60 8.70 3.69
C PRO A 16 18.29 10.07 3.64
N LYS A 17 19.44 10.14 2.97
CA LYS A 17 20.30 11.31 2.91
C LYS A 17 20.50 11.82 1.49
N LEU A 18 20.82 13.10 1.39
CA LEU A 18 21.25 13.70 0.14
C LEU A 18 22.56 13.05 -0.34
N GLY A 19 22.51 12.35 -1.48
CA GLY A 19 23.65 11.62 -2.05
C GLY A 19 23.49 10.10 -2.05
N ASP A 20 22.47 9.59 -1.34
CA ASP A 20 22.15 8.16 -1.36
C ASP A 20 21.73 7.70 -2.77
N LYS A 21 22.16 6.49 -3.14
CA LYS A 21 21.77 5.82 -4.40
C LYS A 21 20.59 4.87 -4.22
N HIS A 22 20.33 4.50 -2.97
CA HIS A 22 19.28 3.61 -2.47
C HIS A 22 18.99 4.02 -1.02
N PRO A 23 17.78 3.77 -0.47
CA PRO A 23 16.64 3.07 -1.06
C PRO A 23 15.83 3.96 -2.04
N LEU A 24 14.61 3.56 -2.39
CA LEU A 24 13.75 4.28 -3.36
C LEU A 24 13.53 5.75 -2.99
N ASP A 25 13.38 6.05 -1.70
CA ASP A 25 13.38 7.41 -1.17
C ASP A 25 14.80 7.98 -1.09
N SER A 26 15.45 8.12 -2.23
CA SER A 26 16.75 8.79 -2.36
C SER A 26 16.77 9.75 -3.54
N PRO A 27 17.64 10.78 -3.53
CA PRO A 27 17.71 11.74 -4.63
C PRO A 27 17.99 11.10 -6.00
N ALA A 28 18.71 9.97 -6.02
CA ALA A 28 19.07 9.25 -7.24
C ALA A 28 17.92 8.38 -7.79
N GLN A 29 17.03 7.89 -6.92
CA GLN A 29 15.90 7.02 -7.29
C GLN A 29 14.58 7.80 -7.41
N CYS A 30 14.54 9.05 -6.92
CA CYS A 30 13.38 9.91 -7.01
C CYS A 30 12.89 10.06 -8.46
N HIS A 31 11.63 9.72 -8.72
CA HIS A 31 11.08 9.75 -10.08
C HIS A 31 11.11 11.16 -10.70
N LEU A 32 10.91 12.20 -9.87
CA LEU A 32 10.97 13.61 -10.27
C LEU A 32 12.35 14.25 -10.04
N GLY A 33 13.34 13.43 -9.68
CA GLY A 33 14.75 13.79 -9.54
C GLY A 33 15.14 14.47 -8.22
N ALA A 34 16.44 14.68 -8.07
CA ALA A 34 17.05 15.20 -6.83
C ALA A 34 16.52 16.58 -6.41
N LYS A 35 16.14 17.45 -7.36
CA LYS A 35 15.58 18.76 -7.05
C LYS A 35 14.21 18.66 -6.39
N TRP A 36 13.34 17.75 -6.85
CA TRP A 36 12.07 17.47 -6.18
C TRP A 36 12.33 16.97 -4.76
N TRP A 37 13.15 15.92 -4.66
CA TRP A 37 13.47 15.26 -3.40
C TRP A 37 13.96 16.24 -2.33
N ALA A 38 14.86 17.17 -2.72
CA ALA A 38 15.46 18.15 -1.80
C ALA A 38 14.51 19.30 -1.39
N ASN A 39 13.46 19.57 -2.18
CA ASN A 39 12.53 20.69 -1.92
C ASN A 39 11.14 20.22 -1.50
N HIS A 40 10.92 18.91 -1.38
CA HIS A 40 9.65 18.35 -0.94
C HIS A 40 9.32 18.78 0.51
N VAL A 41 8.04 18.96 0.83
CA VAL A 41 7.58 19.46 2.14
C VAL A 41 7.93 18.53 3.30
N TRP A 42 7.93 17.22 3.05
CA TRP A 42 8.44 16.23 3.98
C TRP A 42 9.95 16.12 3.84
N GLN A 43 10.65 16.46 4.92
CA GLN A 43 12.08 16.28 5.11
C GLN A 43 12.33 15.75 6.52
N ASN A 44 13.54 15.25 6.78
CA ASN A 44 14.02 14.92 8.12
C ASN A 44 13.11 13.92 8.87
N PHE A 45 12.84 12.77 8.26
CA PHE A 45 12.16 11.66 8.91
C PHE A 45 12.93 10.35 8.69
N ASP A 46 12.72 9.43 9.62
CA ASP A 46 13.34 8.12 9.62
C ASP A 46 12.33 7.03 9.23
N TYR A 47 12.88 5.91 8.81
CA TYR A 47 12.18 4.65 8.66
C TYR A 47 12.56 3.77 9.83
N THR A 48 11.76 3.82 10.89
CA THR A 48 11.99 3.04 12.12
C THR A 48 11.02 1.88 12.18
N TYR A 49 11.55 0.68 12.39
CA TYR A 49 10.81 -0.56 12.42
C TYR A 49 10.85 -1.18 13.81
N ASN A 50 9.69 -1.61 14.30
CA ASN A 50 9.56 -2.14 15.66
C ASN A 50 10.05 -3.60 15.77
N SER A 51 9.81 -4.23 16.93
CA SER A 51 10.21 -5.61 17.21
C SER A 51 9.49 -6.66 16.36
N ASP A 52 8.44 -6.29 15.63
CA ASP A 52 7.73 -7.15 14.69
C ASP A 52 8.13 -6.88 13.23
N GLY A 53 8.93 -5.84 12.96
CA GLY A 53 9.42 -5.50 11.63
C GLY A 53 8.53 -4.51 10.87
N PHE A 54 7.47 -3.99 11.47
CA PHE A 54 6.58 -2.99 10.86
C PHE A 54 7.01 -1.56 11.19
N ARG A 55 6.72 -0.63 10.28
CA ARG A 55 7.08 0.79 10.45
C ARG A 55 6.17 1.45 11.48
N GLN A 56 6.61 1.45 12.72
CA GLN A 56 5.91 2.02 13.86
C GLN A 56 6.93 2.40 14.91
N THR A 57 6.95 3.68 15.28
CA THR A 57 7.82 4.19 16.32
C THR A 57 7.14 3.99 17.67
N GLY A 58 7.81 3.24 18.55
CA GLY A 58 7.29 2.91 19.88
C GLY A 58 6.26 1.77 19.86
N PRO A 59 5.48 1.61 20.95
CA PRO A 59 4.48 0.56 21.03
C PRO A 59 3.34 0.78 20.03
N TYR A 60 2.63 -0.30 19.70
CA TYR A 60 1.36 -0.18 18.99
C TYR A 60 0.35 0.60 19.83
N PRO A 61 -0.50 1.42 19.20
CA PRO A 61 -1.63 2.03 19.90
C PRO A 61 -2.62 0.95 20.35
N ASP A 62 -3.38 1.25 21.40
CA ASP A 62 -4.59 0.50 21.72
C ASP A 62 -5.65 0.80 20.65
N ALA A 63 -5.90 -0.17 19.77
CA ALA A 63 -6.67 0.02 18.55
C ALA A 63 -7.49 -1.21 18.20
N ASP A 64 -8.76 -0.98 17.85
CA ASP A 64 -9.67 -1.99 17.28
C ASP A 64 -9.49 -2.16 15.75
N ILE A 65 -8.57 -1.40 15.13
CA ILE A 65 -8.40 -1.32 13.68
C ILE A 65 -6.96 -1.65 13.31
N ILE A 66 -6.79 -2.59 12.38
CA ILE A 66 -5.52 -2.78 11.66
C ILE A 66 -5.66 -2.28 10.22
N ALA A 67 -4.61 -1.66 9.70
CA ALA A 67 -4.48 -1.32 8.29
C ALA A 67 -3.26 -2.04 7.71
N THR A 68 -3.39 -2.59 6.51
CA THR A 68 -2.28 -3.21 5.80
C THR A 68 -2.33 -2.94 4.30
N GLY A 69 -1.26 -3.34 3.63
CA GLY A 69 -1.00 -3.13 2.22
C GLY A 69 0.50 -3.22 2.00
N ASP A 70 0.95 -2.65 0.91
CA ASP A 70 2.37 -2.61 0.59
C ASP A 70 3.04 -1.29 1.04
N SER A 71 4.11 -0.91 0.34
CA SER A 71 4.79 0.39 0.36
C SER A 71 3.89 1.64 0.48
N PHE A 72 2.69 1.66 -0.14
CA PHE A 72 1.76 2.77 -0.03
C PHE A 72 1.15 2.89 1.38
N THR A 73 0.94 1.75 2.04
CA THR A 73 0.43 1.70 3.41
C THR A 73 1.56 1.85 4.43
N GLU A 74 2.74 1.28 4.17
CA GLU A 74 3.96 1.56 4.96
C GLU A 74 4.37 3.05 4.90
N HIS A 75 3.93 3.74 3.85
CA HIS A 75 4.10 5.17 3.61
C HIS A 75 5.54 5.56 3.24
N HIS A 76 6.09 4.90 2.23
CA HIS A 76 7.37 5.29 1.66
C HIS A 76 7.34 6.72 1.09
N GLY A 77 8.48 7.43 1.20
CA GLY A 77 8.62 8.82 0.77
C GLY A 77 8.00 9.84 1.73
N GLY A 78 7.41 9.42 2.85
CA GLY A 78 6.82 10.30 3.85
C GLY A 78 7.03 9.85 5.30
N PRO A 79 6.78 10.73 6.27
CA PRO A 79 6.95 10.44 7.69
C PRO A 79 5.84 9.50 8.22
N GLU A 80 6.19 8.58 9.11
CA GLU A 80 5.25 7.58 9.68
C GLU A 80 3.92 8.18 10.16
N LEU A 81 3.96 9.37 10.76
CA LEU A 81 2.79 10.03 11.34
C LEU A 81 1.85 10.66 10.30
N GLU A 82 2.25 10.75 9.04
CA GLU A 82 1.41 11.22 7.92
C GLU A 82 0.90 10.07 7.03
N ALA A 83 1.18 8.81 7.41
CA ALA A 83 0.65 7.66 6.69
C ALA A 83 -0.89 7.70 6.67
N TRP A 84 -1.51 7.27 5.56
CA TRP A 84 -2.96 7.30 5.42
C TRP A 84 -3.75 6.67 6.59
N PRO A 85 -3.28 5.60 7.26
CA PRO A 85 -3.98 5.04 8.42
C PRO A 85 -4.09 6.02 9.59
N LYS A 86 -3.15 6.98 9.71
CA LYS A 86 -3.17 8.04 10.73
C LYS A 86 -4.26 9.08 10.48
N HIS A 87 -4.81 9.14 9.26
CA HIS A 87 -5.87 10.06 8.86
C HIS A 87 -7.28 9.44 8.90
N VAL A 88 -7.41 8.21 9.39
CA VAL A 88 -8.71 7.52 9.60
C VAL A 88 -9.51 8.12 10.77
N GLY A 89 -8.89 8.93 11.63
CA GLY A 89 -9.55 9.60 12.74
C GLY A 89 -9.81 8.73 13.97
N LYS A 90 -9.43 7.44 13.93
CA LYS A 90 -9.38 6.51 15.07
C LYS A 90 -7.97 5.93 15.20
N PRO A 91 -7.58 5.38 16.37
CA PRO A 91 -6.33 4.65 16.49
C PRO A 91 -6.29 3.48 15.50
N VAL A 92 -5.23 3.42 14.68
CA VAL A 92 -5.00 2.34 13.71
C VAL A 92 -3.59 1.80 13.87
N ILE A 93 -3.48 0.47 13.93
CA ILE A 93 -2.20 -0.24 13.82
C ILE A 93 -1.86 -0.37 12.34
N ASN A 94 -0.76 0.27 11.92
CA ASN A 94 -0.28 0.19 10.55
C ASN A 94 0.68 -1.02 10.39
N LEU A 95 0.30 -1.97 9.56
CA LEU A 95 1.03 -3.18 9.22
C LEU A 95 1.46 -3.22 7.75
N GLY A 96 1.60 -2.05 7.11
CA GLY A 96 2.08 -1.96 5.74
C GLY A 96 3.50 -2.52 5.58
N MET A 97 3.76 -3.18 4.45
CA MET A 97 5.03 -3.82 4.15
C MET A 97 5.49 -3.56 2.73
N ASP A 98 6.62 -2.88 2.57
CA ASP A 98 7.22 -2.60 1.27
C ASP A 98 7.32 -3.87 0.40
N ALA A 99 6.99 -3.70 -0.88
CA ALA A 99 6.96 -4.74 -1.90
C ALA A 99 6.09 -6.00 -1.58
N ALA A 100 5.23 -5.97 -0.57
CA ALA A 100 4.34 -7.09 -0.27
C ALA A 100 3.43 -7.43 -1.47
N GLY A 101 3.38 -8.72 -1.82
CA GLY A 101 2.38 -9.28 -2.72
C GLY A 101 1.05 -9.54 -2.02
N ASN A 102 0.02 -9.86 -2.81
CA ASN A 102 -1.34 -10.04 -2.30
C ASN A 102 -1.44 -11.21 -1.30
N ASP A 103 -0.61 -12.24 -1.48
CA ASP A 103 -0.47 -13.38 -0.58
C ASP A 103 0.22 -13.01 0.75
N THR A 104 1.23 -12.14 0.70
CA THR A 104 1.90 -11.59 1.88
C THR A 104 0.96 -10.67 2.65
N ILE A 105 0.16 -9.87 1.97
CA ILE A 105 -0.90 -9.06 2.61
C ILE A 105 -1.88 -9.98 3.35
N ALA A 106 -2.29 -11.10 2.74
CA ALA A 106 -3.14 -12.08 3.42
C ALA A 106 -2.46 -12.69 4.67
N ASP A 107 -1.18 -13.05 4.58
CA ASP A 107 -0.40 -13.54 5.72
C ASP A 107 -0.29 -12.49 6.85
N ILE A 108 -0.13 -11.20 6.52
CA ILE A 108 -0.08 -10.10 7.49
C ILE A 108 -1.44 -9.91 8.18
N ILE A 109 -2.55 -10.03 7.45
CA ILE A 109 -3.91 -9.92 8.01
C ILE A 109 -4.14 -11.04 9.01
N GLU A 110 -3.85 -12.28 8.62
CA GLU A 110 -3.96 -13.42 9.53
C GLU A 110 -3.12 -13.22 10.79
N TRP A 111 -1.85 -12.81 10.65
CA TRP A 111 -0.98 -12.54 11.78
C TRP A 111 -1.52 -11.40 12.67
N GLY A 112 -1.98 -10.31 12.06
CA GLY A 112 -2.51 -9.13 12.74
C GLY A 112 -3.80 -9.43 13.50
N ILE A 113 -4.71 -10.22 12.91
CA ILE A 113 -5.93 -10.66 13.57
C ILE A 113 -5.60 -11.50 14.80
N ASN A 114 -4.72 -12.49 14.66
CA ASN A 114 -4.31 -13.36 15.76
C ASN A 114 -3.61 -12.59 16.89
N LYS A 115 -2.85 -11.54 16.55
CA LYS A 115 -2.10 -10.77 17.52
C LYS A 115 -2.92 -9.71 18.24
N PHE A 116 -3.76 -8.98 17.52
CA PHE A 116 -4.43 -7.78 18.02
C PHE A 116 -5.93 -7.96 18.26
N SER A 117 -6.54 -9.04 17.75
CA SER A 117 -7.99 -9.27 17.82
C SER A 117 -8.81 -8.03 17.41
N PRO A 118 -8.51 -7.40 16.25
CA PRO A 118 -9.19 -6.18 15.82
C PRO A 118 -10.65 -6.47 15.49
N LYS A 119 -11.47 -5.42 15.46
CA LYS A 119 -12.85 -5.46 14.94
C LYS A 119 -12.92 -5.09 13.48
N THR A 120 -11.93 -4.35 12.98
CA THR A 120 -11.91 -3.82 11.62
C THR A 120 -10.54 -4.02 10.96
N VAL A 121 -10.57 -4.45 9.69
CA VAL A 121 -9.39 -4.61 8.83
C VAL A 121 -9.55 -3.69 7.62
N LEU A 122 -8.57 -2.81 7.42
CA LEU A 122 -8.49 -1.92 6.28
C LEU A 122 -7.34 -2.34 5.36
N VAL A 123 -7.57 -2.42 4.05
CA VAL A 123 -6.54 -2.84 3.09
C VAL A 123 -6.44 -1.90 1.89
N MET A 124 -5.22 -1.57 1.51
CA MET A 124 -4.93 -0.97 0.21
C MET A 124 -4.05 -1.91 -0.61
N PHE A 125 -4.59 -2.41 -1.72
CA PHE A 125 -3.80 -3.15 -2.70
C PHE A 125 -3.26 -2.23 -3.78
N SER A 126 -2.05 -2.51 -4.25
CA SER A 126 -1.33 -1.61 -5.16
C SER A 126 -0.88 -2.26 -6.46
N TYR A 127 -0.71 -3.59 -6.49
CA TYR A 127 -0.09 -4.25 -7.65
C TYR A 127 -0.51 -5.71 -7.77
N LEU A 128 -1.27 -5.99 -8.81
CA LEU A 128 -1.85 -7.29 -9.12
C LEU A 128 -0.80 -8.41 -9.24
N HIS A 129 0.35 -8.09 -9.82
CA HIS A 129 1.31 -9.09 -10.28
C HIS A 129 2.31 -9.54 -9.23
N ARG A 130 2.33 -8.97 -8.01
CA ARG A 130 3.25 -9.38 -6.95
C ARG A 130 2.80 -10.62 -6.19
N TRP A 131 3.76 -11.47 -5.85
CA TRP A 131 3.57 -12.61 -4.94
C TRP A 131 4.85 -12.90 -4.16
N ASN A 132 4.75 -13.78 -3.18
CA ASN A 132 5.85 -14.29 -2.37
C ASN A 132 6.18 -15.72 -2.81
N ASP A 133 7.37 -15.90 -3.37
CA ASP A 133 7.94 -17.21 -3.68
C ASP A 133 8.93 -17.60 -2.58
N ASN A 134 8.43 -18.34 -1.59
CA ASN A 134 9.24 -18.91 -0.52
C ASN A 134 10.13 -17.91 0.25
N GLY A 135 9.58 -16.76 0.60
CA GLY A 135 10.27 -15.67 1.31
C GLY A 135 10.76 -14.56 0.41
N GLU A 136 10.83 -14.79 -0.92
CA GLU A 136 11.30 -13.79 -1.87
C GLU A 136 10.13 -13.10 -2.57
N PHE A 137 10.10 -11.78 -2.58
CA PHE A 137 9.08 -11.01 -3.30
C PHE A 137 9.36 -10.99 -4.80
N LYS A 138 8.40 -11.48 -5.57
CA LYS A 138 8.44 -11.59 -7.03
C LYS A 138 7.34 -10.74 -7.66
N ASN A 139 7.52 -10.41 -8.93
CA ASN A 139 6.51 -9.85 -9.81
C ASN A 139 6.68 -10.39 -11.23
N ASP A 140 5.59 -10.40 -11.99
CA ASP A 140 5.58 -10.77 -13.40
C ASP A 140 4.47 -9.99 -14.10
N ASP A 141 4.88 -8.95 -14.83
CA ASP A 141 4.01 -7.99 -15.50
C ASP A 141 3.42 -8.45 -16.81
N ILE A 142 3.80 -9.65 -17.24
CA ILE A 142 3.41 -10.19 -18.55
C ILE A 142 2.19 -11.11 -18.36
N ASP A 143 2.18 -11.92 -17.30
CA ASP A 143 1.11 -12.87 -17.04
C ASP A 143 0.01 -12.30 -16.13
N HIS A 144 -0.82 -11.43 -16.71
CA HIS A 144 -2.00 -10.86 -16.04
C HIS A 144 -2.92 -11.93 -15.48
N LYS A 145 -3.15 -13.03 -16.21
CA LYS A 145 -4.09 -14.08 -15.79
C LYS A 145 -3.61 -14.78 -14.54
N SER A 146 -2.33 -15.16 -14.47
CA SER A 146 -1.79 -15.73 -13.24
C SER A 146 -1.78 -14.72 -12.08
N GLY A 147 -1.57 -13.42 -12.36
CA GLY A 147 -1.74 -12.35 -11.37
C GLY A 147 -3.16 -12.26 -10.82
N GLN A 148 -4.16 -12.31 -11.71
CA GLN A 148 -5.58 -12.36 -11.38
C GLN A 148 -5.93 -13.57 -10.50
N ASP A 149 -5.48 -14.77 -10.89
CA ASP A 149 -5.71 -16.00 -10.14
C ASP A 149 -5.08 -15.95 -8.74
N ARG A 150 -3.86 -15.42 -8.62
CA ARG A 150 -3.18 -15.23 -7.31
C ARG A 150 -3.89 -14.20 -6.44
N MET A 151 -4.38 -13.10 -7.02
CA MET A 151 -5.15 -12.10 -6.31
C MET A 151 -6.46 -12.69 -5.78
N LEU A 152 -7.22 -13.41 -6.60
CA LEU A 152 -8.45 -14.08 -6.15
C LEU A 152 -8.19 -15.10 -5.05
N HIS A 153 -7.14 -15.91 -5.19
CA HIS A 153 -6.75 -16.85 -4.16
C HIS A 153 -6.47 -16.15 -2.82
N SER A 154 -5.66 -15.08 -2.85
CA SER A 154 -5.29 -14.32 -1.65
C SER A 154 -6.48 -13.57 -1.05
N PHE A 155 -7.33 -12.99 -1.89
CA PHE A 155 -8.52 -12.26 -1.46
C PHE A 155 -9.55 -13.20 -0.80
N ASN A 156 -9.78 -14.39 -1.39
CA ASN A 156 -10.65 -15.39 -0.77
C ASN A 156 -10.11 -15.84 0.60
N ARG A 157 -8.80 -15.99 0.77
CA ARG A 157 -8.20 -16.23 2.10
C ARG A 157 -8.54 -15.09 3.05
N ILE A 158 -8.38 -13.84 2.62
CA ILE A 158 -8.68 -12.66 3.45
C ILE A 158 -10.14 -12.67 3.89
N LEU A 159 -11.09 -12.91 2.98
CA LEU A 159 -12.52 -13.00 3.29
C LEU A 159 -12.82 -14.05 4.37
N GLU A 160 -12.17 -15.22 4.32
CA GLU A 160 -12.34 -16.25 5.33
C GLU A 160 -11.84 -15.81 6.71
N TYR A 161 -10.68 -15.14 6.78
CA TYR A 161 -10.15 -14.62 8.05
C TYR A 161 -10.93 -13.43 8.59
N THR A 162 -11.56 -12.63 7.71
CA THR A 162 -12.29 -11.41 8.09
C THR A 162 -13.79 -11.59 8.17
N LYS A 163 -14.34 -12.80 8.02
CA LYS A 163 -15.79 -13.05 7.94
C LYS A 163 -16.63 -12.52 9.10
N GLU A 164 -16.05 -12.39 10.30
CA GLU A 164 -16.71 -11.84 11.51
C GLU A 164 -16.25 -10.42 11.84
N LEU A 165 -15.46 -9.79 10.95
CA LEU A 165 -14.87 -8.47 11.12
C LEU A 165 -15.46 -7.49 10.11
N ASN A 166 -15.33 -6.19 10.38
CA ASN A 166 -15.56 -5.19 9.34
C ASN A 166 -14.36 -5.19 8.40
N PHE A 167 -14.55 -5.62 7.16
CA PHE A 167 -13.50 -5.62 6.15
C PHE A 167 -13.78 -4.56 5.10
N HIS A 168 -12.85 -3.60 4.97
CA HIS A 168 -12.90 -2.57 3.94
C HIS A 168 -11.60 -2.52 3.19
N TYR A 169 -11.69 -2.36 1.89
CA TYR A 169 -10.50 -2.35 1.05
C TYR A 169 -10.67 -1.41 -0.13
N CYS A 170 -9.54 -0.96 -0.64
CA CYS A 170 -9.44 -0.16 -1.85
C CYS A 170 -8.26 -0.66 -2.68
N PHE A 171 -8.23 -0.22 -3.93
CA PHE A 171 -7.03 -0.26 -4.74
C PHE A 171 -6.44 1.14 -4.81
N ILE A 172 -5.13 1.23 -5.02
CA ILE A 172 -4.56 2.41 -5.69
C ILE A 172 -5.27 2.58 -7.06
N PRO A 173 -5.10 3.69 -7.79
CA PRO A 173 -5.73 3.86 -9.10
C PRO A 173 -5.64 2.58 -9.95
N ASP A 174 -6.77 2.09 -10.48
CA ASP A 174 -6.85 0.76 -11.11
C ASP A 174 -5.80 0.57 -12.21
N LYS A 175 -5.49 1.65 -12.95
CA LYS A 175 -4.44 1.68 -13.99
C LYS A 175 -3.03 1.38 -13.44
N LEU A 176 -2.77 1.78 -12.19
CA LEU A 176 -1.52 1.46 -11.48
C LEU A 176 -1.59 0.07 -10.84
N MET A 177 -2.76 -0.36 -10.35
CA MET A 177 -2.99 -1.70 -9.81
C MET A 177 -2.66 -2.80 -10.84
N ILE A 178 -2.98 -2.57 -12.11
CA ILE A 178 -2.80 -3.54 -13.22
C ILE A 178 -1.61 -3.16 -14.13
N ARG A 179 -0.74 -2.22 -13.72
CA ARG A 179 0.37 -1.80 -14.58
C ARG A 179 1.35 -2.94 -14.83
N GLY A 180 1.97 -2.94 -16.01
CA GLY A 180 3.19 -3.72 -16.30
C GLY A 180 4.35 -2.81 -16.70
N VAL A 181 5.60 -3.24 -16.47
CA VAL A 181 6.81 -2.55 -16.96
C VAL A 181 6.94 -2.74 -18.48
N GLY A 182 6.72 -1.66 -19.24
CA GLY A 182 6.85 -1.64 -20.71
C GLY A 182 5.56 -1.20 -21.40
N SER A 183 5.69 -0.51 -22.53
CA SER A 183 4.60 0.20 -23.22
C SER A 183 3.47 -0.73 -23.69
N ASN A 184 2.33 -0.69 -22.97
CA ASN A 184 0.95 -1.13 -23.26
C ASN A 184 0.42 -1.97 -22.08
N LYS A 185 0.27 -1.35 -20.90
CA LYS A 185 -0.98 -0.69 -20.42
C LYS A 185 -2.15 -1.67 -20.41
N TRP A 186 -2.55 -2.06 -19.19
CA TRP A 186 -3.86 -2.61 -18.81
C TRP A 186 -4.92 -2.54 -19.91
N LYS A 187 -5.64 -3.62 -20.12
CA LYS A 187 -6.78 -3.65 -21.04
C LYS A 187 -8.03 -3.18 -20.32
N GLU A 188 -9.01 -2.69 -21.08
CA GLU A 188 -10.35 -2.45 -20.53
C GLU A 188 -10.93 -3.71 -19.87
N GLU A 189 -10.63 -4.89 -20.44
CA GLU A 189 -10.95 -6.21 -19.89
C GLU A 189 -10.37 -6.42 -18.47
N ASP A 190 -9.18 -5.89 -18.18
CA ASP A 190 -8.56 -6.01 -16.85
C ASP A 190 -9.29 -5.14 -15.82
N ILE A 191 -9.71 -3.94 -16.22
CA ILE A 191 -10.53 -3.06 -15.36
C ILE A 191 -11.90 -3.69 -15.11
N GLN A 192 -12.56 -4.18 -16.16
CA GLN A 192 -13.82 -4.91 -16.04
C GLN A 192 -13.66 -6.14 -15.15
N TRP A 193 -12.52 -6.83 -15.22
CA TRP A 193 -12.21 -7.92 -14.31
C TRP A 193 -12.14 -7.47 -12.85
N LEU A 194 -11.49 -6.32 -12.55
CA LEU A 194 -11.49 -5.76 -11.20
C LEU A 194 -12.91 -5.41 -10.73
N ASP A 195 -13.71 -4.77 -11.59
CA ASP A 195 -15.10 -4.40 -11.26
C ASP A 195 -15.98 -5.62 -10.98
N ASN A 196 -15.83 -6.68 -11.76
CA ASN A 196 -16.62 -7.90 -11.61
C ASN A 196 -16.23 -8.70 -10.36
N ASN A 197 -14.95 -8.72 -9.99
CA ASN A 197 -14.46 -9.53 -8.87
C ASN A 197 -14.36 -8.76 -7.55
N PHE A 198 -14.31 -7.43 -7.59
CA PHE A 198 -14.19 -6.55 -6.43
C PHE A 198 -15.19 -5.39 -6.50
N PRO A 199 -16.50 -5.69 -6.59
CA PRO A 199 -17.55 -4.69 -6.80
C PRO A 199 -17.79 -3.79 -5.57
N ASP A 200 -17.42 -4.26 -4.38
CA ASP A 200 -17.59 -3.60 -3.09
C ASP A 200 -16.34 -2.83 -2.63
N ARG A 201 -15.29 -2.78 -3.46
CA ARG A 201 -14.10 -1.99 -3.16
C ARG A 201 -14.44 -0.50 -3.05
N LEU A 202 -13.79 0.17 -2.11
CA LEU A 202 -13.85 1.62 -2.00
C LEU A 202 -13.11 2.24 -3.20
N GLN A 203 -13.86 2.84 -4.12
CA GLN A 203 -13.32 3.53 -5.28
C GLN A 203 -12.83 4.94 -4.88
N LEU A 204 -11.66 5.00 -4.27
CA LEU A 204 -11.01 6.26 -3.85
C LEU A 204 -10.56 7.13 -5.04
N PHE A 205 -10.34 6.48 -6.17
CA PHE A 205 -9.79 7.06 -7.38
C PHE A 205 -10.82 6.89 -8.50
N PRO A 206 -11.86 7.73 -8.59
CA PRO A 206 -12.91 7.53 -9.58
C PRO A 206 -12.33 7.53 -10.99
N LEU A 207 -12.65 6.49 -11.76
CA LEU A 207 -12.19 6.34 -13.14
C LEU A 207 -12.95 7.24 -14.14
N TYR A 208 -13.88 8.09 -13.69
CA TYR A 208 -14.72 8.91 -14.56
C TYR A 208 -14.93 10.34 -14.04
N ASP A 209 -14.35 11.31 -14.76
CA ASP A 209 -14.81 12.70 -14.82
C ASP A 209 -15.27 12.98 -16.28
N PRO A 210 -16.55 13.32 -16.53
CA PRO A 210 -17.10 13.55 -17.86
C PRO A 210 -16.52 14.79 -18.60
N LYS A 211 -15.60 15.55 -18.00
CA LYS A 211 -14.93 16.70 -18.64
C LYS A 211 -13.77 16.30 -19.57
N TYR A 212 -13.19 15.10 -19.44
CA TYR A 212 -11.96 14.71 -20.16
C TYR A 212 -12.21 13.48 -21.03
N ASN A 213 -12.27 13.66 -22.35
CA ASN A 213 -12.90 12.72 -23.29
C ASN A 213 -11.96 11.61 -23.83
N ASP A 214 -11.04 11.14 -22.98
CA ASP A 214 -10.64 9.73 -22.70
C ASP A 214 -9.73 9.60 -21.45
N GLU A 215 -9.53 10.70 -20.71
CA GLU A 215 -8.24 11.12 -20.16
C GLU A 215 -8.29 11.36 -18.65
N SER A 216 -8.32 10.30 -17.83
CA SER A 216 -8.16 10.47 -16.37
C SER A 216 -6.75 10.95 -16.01
N ILE A 217 -6.60 12.21 -15.63
CA ILE A 217 -5.48 12.68 -14.81
C ILE A 217 -5.98 12.66 -13.37
N PHE A 218 -5.79 11.53 -12.69
CA PHE A 218 -5.94 11.54 -11.24
C PHE A 218 -4.85 12.46 -10.69
N GLU A 219 -5.23 13.59 -10.12
CA GLU A 219 -4.28 14.48 -9.45
C GLU A 219 -4.03 13.94 -8.03
N TRP A 220 -3.11 12.98 -7.94
CA TRP A 220 -2.40 12.72 -6.69
C TRP A 220 -1.18 13.62 -6.63
N ASP A 221 -0.92 14.12 -5.44
CA ASP A 221 0.40 14.62 -5.11
C ASP A 221 1.34 13.46 -4.79
N TYR A 222 2.63 13.75 -4.87
CA TYR A 222 3.70 12.78 -4.74
C TYR A 222 4.38 12.91 -3.39
N ALA A 223 4.80 11.78 -2.84
CA ALA A 223 5.71 11.75 -1.70
C ALA A 223 7.10 12.25 -2.12
N ARG A 224 8.04 12.31 -1.16
CA ARG A 224 9.40 12.78 -1.41
C ARG A 224 10.14 11.98 -2.50
N ASP A 225 9.85 10.68 -2.59
CA ASP A 225 10.43 9.77 -3.60
C ASP A 225 9.78 9.90 -4.99
N ALA A 226 8.63 10.56 -5.08
CA ALA A 226 7.80 10.66 -6.26
C ALA A 226 7.35 9.33 -6.89
N HIS A 227 7.34 8.25 -6.11
CA HIS A 227 6.73 6.97 -6.46
C HIS A 227 5.44 6.72 -5.66
N HIS A 228 5.34 7.30 -4.46
CA HIS A 228 4.22 7.10 -3.53
C HIS A 228 3.37 8.36 -3.36
N PHE A 229 2.27 8.23 -2.61
CA PHE A 229 1.29 9.30 -2.40
C PHE A 229 1.79 10.38 -1.43
N GLY A 230 1.62 11.62 -1.86
CA GLY A 230 1.96 12.82 -1.09
C GLY A 230 0.92 13.18 -0.02
N PRO A 231 1.17 14.30 0.70
CA PRO A 231 0.36 14.74 1.83
C PRO A 231 -1.15 14.81 1.61
N ASP A 232 -1.60 15.36 0.48
CA ASP A 232 -3.02 15.58 0.23
C ASP A 232 -3.73 14.28 -0.14
N THR A 233 -3.04 13.39 -0.86
CA THR A 233 -3.60 12.09 -1.26
C THR A 233 -3.76 11.17 -0.06
N VAL A 234 -2.75 11.05 0.82
CA VAL A 234 -2.87 10.19 2.02
C VAL A 234 -3.93 10.67 3.00
N ARG A 235 -4.14 11.99 3.12
CA ARG A 235 -5.24 12.55 3.92
C ARG A 235 -6.60 12.21 3.33
N ARG A 236 -6.76 12.34 2.02
CA ARG A 236 -8.01 11.99 1.32
C ARG A 236 -8.34 10.51 1.51
N ILE A 237 -7.36 9.62 1.31
CA ILE A 237 -7.53 8.17 1.53
C ILE A 237 -8.01 7.89 2.96
N GLY A 238 -7.31 8.42 3.97
CA GLY A 238 -7.69 8.21 5.37
C GLY A 238 -9.08 8.77 5.69
N ALA A 239 -9.42 9.94 5.15
CA ALA A 239 -10.74 10.55 5.31
C ALA A 239 -11.86 9.70 4.69
N GLU A 240 -11.64 9.05 3.55
CA GLU A 240 -12.64 8.16 2.97
C GLU A 240 -12.82 6.89 3.81
N PHE A 241 -11.73 6.27 4.29
CA PHE A 241 -11.82 5.14 5.23
C PHE A 241 -12.49 5.53 6.55
N SER A 242 -12.31 6.77 7.03
CA SER A 242 -12.94 7.26 8.26
C SER A 242 -14.48 7.18 8.22
N LYS A 243 -15.08 7.25 7.02
CA LYS A 243 -16.53 7.19 6.84
C LYS A 243 -17.09 5.77 7.02
N LEU A 244 -16.22 4.76 6.99
CA LEU A 244 -16.58 3.35 7.05
C LEU A 244 -16.42 2.75 8.46
N VAL A 245 -15.69 3.43 9.37
CA VAL A 245 -15.25 2.84 10.64
C VAL A 245 -15.84 3.46 11.89
#